data_AF-A0A6V6Z0P8-F1
#
_entry.id   AF-A0A6V6Z0P8-F1
#
_cell.length_a   1.000
_cell.length_b   1.000
_cell.length_c   1.000
_cell.angle_alpha   90.00
_cell.angle_beta   90.00
_cell.angle_gamma   90.00
#
_symmetry.space_group_name_H-M   'P 1'
#
loop_
_entity.id
_entity.type
_entity.pdbx_description
1 polymer ?
#
loop_
_entity_poly.entity_id
_entity_poly.type
_entity_poly.pdbx_seq_one_letter_code
_entity_poly.pdbx_strand_id
1 'polypeptide(L)'
;MNEEIKIIAKITAKSSFRWFTIVSVGTLFTLICFLIILFQDNGGAGGGHGSIYVYLINLFSHNFCGFLLFIGAPMFILAYFMFANKVAIQTAIHQIWENKMGGYIEGKIVLLVDKLTASNNWTNSISNKTMLKLKLLEANKNDKESSKIKKKVISYLLNKISFDNVDFANKDLKLSEVISGNIKRFVSETIEPSFLVFWLLLLFQLVLIVVAIFF
;
A
#
# COMPACT_ATOMS: atom_id res chain seq x y z
N MET A 1 21.53 -23.38 3.47
CA MET A 1 20.50 -22.36 3.77
C MET A 1 19.14 -22.99 3.48
N ASN A 2 18.23 -23.06 4.46
CA ASN A 2 16.92 -23.71 4.26
C ASN A 2 16.19 -23.08 3.07
N GLU A 3 15.57 -23.90 2.21
CA GLU A 3 14.86 -23.45 0.99
C GLU A 3 13.85 -22.33 1.29
N GLU A 4 13.15 -22.40 2.43
CA GLU A 4 12.23 -21.35 2.87
C GLU A 4 12.91 -19.97 3.06
N ILE A 5 14.12 -19.95 3.62
CA ILE A 5 14.90 -18.71 3.83
C ILE A 5 15.27 -18.10 2.48
N LYS A 6 15.65 -18.93 1.51
CA LYS A 6 15.99 -18.49 0.14
C LYS A 6 14.77 -17.88 -0.56
N ILE A 7 13.60 -18.52 -0.44
CA ILE A 7 12.35 -18.02 -1.02
C ILE A 7 11.95 -16.70 -0.36
N ILE A 8 11.98 -16.60 0.98
CA ILE A 8 11.65 -15.37 1.71
C ILE A 8 12.63 -14.24 1.34
N ALA A 9 13.93 -14.54 1.24
CA ALA A 9 14.94 -13.56 0.83
C ALA A 9 14.66 -13.05 -0.59
N LYS A 10 14.33 -13.93 -1.53
CA LYS A 10 13.97 -13.55 -2.91
C LYS A 10 12.71 -12.66 -2.96
N ILE A 11 11.66 -13.02 -2.23
CA ILE A 11 10.42 -12.23 -2.12
C ILE A 11 10.73 -10.84 -1.56
N THR A 12 11.49 -10.81 -0.46
CA THR A 12 11.86 -9.56 0.23
C THR A 12 12.69 -8.68 -0.69
N ALA A 13 13.70 -9.24 -1.37
CA ALA A 13 14.53 -8.50 -2.31
C ALA A 13 13.70 -7.89 -3.44
N LYS A 14 12.83 -8.66 -4.10
CA LYS A 14 12.01 -8.17 -5.22
C LYS A 14 10.99 -7.11 -4.77
N SER A 15 10.38 -7.31 -3.60
CA SER A 15 9.42 -6.37 -3.00
C SER A 15 10.10 -5.05 -2.59
N SER A 16 11.23 -5.13 -1.88
CA SER A 16 12.02 -3.97 -1.46
C SER A 16 12.63 -3.23 -2.65
N PHE A 17 13.07 -3.94 -3.68
CA PHE A 17 13.59 -3.31 -4.90
C PHE A 17 12.52 -2.43 -5.57
N ARG A 18 11.30 -2.95 -5.75
CA ARG A 18 10.20 -2.16 -6.32
C ARG A 18 9.80 -0.98 -5.44
N TRP A 19 9.75 -1.19 -4.13
CA TRP A 19 9.51 -0.11 -3.18
C TRP A 19 10.53 1.00 -3.34
N PHE A 20 11.82 0.63 -3.35
CA PHE A 20 12.94 1.55 -3.47
C PHE A 20 12.89 2.29 -4.81
N THR A 21 12.64 1.60 -5.92
CA THR A 21 12.48 2.25 -7.24
C THR A 21 11.41 3.33 -7.20
N ILE A 22 10.21 3.05 -6.66
CA ILE A 22 9.11 4.04 -6.62
C ILE A 22 9.49 5.23 -5.73
N VAL A 23 9.99 4.98 -4.52
CA VAL A 23 10.34 6.05 -3.58
C VAL A 23 11.47 6.89 -4.14
N SER A 24 12.55 6.28 -4.61
CA SER A 24 13.71 6.99 -5.13
C SER A 24 13.37 7.80 -6.37
N VAL A 25 12.71 7.20 -7.38
CA VAL A 25 12.36 7.91 -8.62
C VAL A 25 11.36 9.03 -8.34
N GLY A 26 10.29 8.76 -7.59
CA GLY A 26 9.26 9.77 -7.28
C GLY A 26 9.78 10.92 -6.42
N THR A 27 10.61 10.62 -5.41
CA THR A 27 11.21 11.65 -4.54
C THR A 27 12.22 12.49 -5.32
N LEU A 28 13.07 11.86 -6.13
CA LEU A 28 14.05 12.59 -6.95
C LEU A 28 13.36 13.48 -7.98
N PHE A 29 12.31 12.99 -8.64
CA PHE A 29 11.52 13.80 -9.57
C PHE A 29 10.83 14.98 -8.87
N THR A 30 10.25 14.75 -7.69
CA THR A 30 9.65 15.82 -6.87
C THR A 30 10.69 16.86 -6.46
N LEU A 31 11.87 16.43 -6.04
CA LEU A 31 12.97 17.31 -5.67
C LEU A 31 13.43 18.16 -6.86
N ILE A 32 13.55 17.57 -8.05
CA ILE A 32 13.89 18.31 -9.27
C ILE A 32 12.83 19.38 -9.56
N CYS A 33 11.55 19.02 -9.55
CA CYS A 33 10.47 19.98 -9.78
C CYS A 33 10.50 21.12 -8.75
N PHE A 34 10.68 20.77 -7.46
CA PHE A 34 10.78 21.72 -6.37
C PHE A 34 11.96 22.69 -6.57
N LEU A 35 13.15 22.18 -6.91
CA LEU A 35 14.33 23.01 -7.13
C LEU A 35 14.17 23.92 -8.36
N ILE A 36 13.59 23.42 -9.46
CA ILE A 36 13.31 24.25 -10.63
C ILE A 36 12.43 25.43 -10.23
N ILE A 37 11.30 25.18 -9.56
CA ILE A 37 10.38 26.25 -9.12
C ILE A 37 11.09 27.21 -8.14
N LEU A 38 11.86 26.69 -7.19
CA LEU A 38 12.61 27.49 -6.22
C LEU A 38 13.55 28.49 -6.89
N PHE A 39 14.24 28.09 -7.97
CA PHE A 39 15.26 28.91 -8.64
C PHE A 39 14.78 29.62 -9.91
N GLN A 40 13.57 29.34 -10.40
CA GLN A 40 13.02 29.99 -11.59
C GLN A 40 12.58 31.43 -11.31
N ASP A 41 12.12 31.72 -10.09
CA ASP A 41 11.52 33.01 -9.73
C ASP A 41 12.48 33.88 -8.88
N ASN A 42 13.58 34.30 -9.51
CA ASN A 42 14.64 35.10 -8.88
C ASN A 42 14.26 36.58 -8.67
N GLY A 43 13.13 37.04 -9.24
CA GLY A 43 12.72 38.45 -9.21
C GLY A 43 11.96 38.87 -7.95
N GLY A 44 11.23 37.94 -7.30
CA GLY A 44 10.35 38.27 -6.17
C GLY A 44 10.95 38.02 -4.77
N ALA A 45 11.84 37.02 -4.64
CA ALA A 45 12.48 36.61 -3.38
C ALA A 45 13.36 35.33 -3.52
N GLY A 46 13.45 34.71 -4.71
CA GLY A 46 14.02 33.35 -4.90
C GLY A 46 15.52 33.15 -4.65
N GLY A 47 16.27 34.20 -4.31
CA GLY A 47 17.72 34.11 -4.11
C GLY A 47 18.15 34.19 -2.64
N GLY A 48 17.89 33.16 -1.82
CA GLY A 48 18.50 32.93 -0.49
C GLY A 48 18.32 33.99 0.62
N HIS A 49 17.86 35.20 0.29
CA HIS A 49 17.73 36.36 1.17
C HIS A 49 16.33 37.01 1.08
N GLY A 50 15.43 36.46 0.26
CA GLY A 50 14.06 36.94 0.16
C GLY A 50 13.12 36.31 1.21
N SER A 51 12.02 37.00 1.50
CA SER A 51 10.99 36.48 2.40
C SER A 51 10.23 35.32 1.75
N ILE A 52 10.19 34.17 2.42
CA ILE A 52 9.44 32.99 1.95
C ILE A 52 7.94 33.29 1.78
N TYR A 53 7.39 34.22 2.56
CA TYR A 53 5.99 34.64 2.43
C TYR A 53 5.75 35.41 1.12
N VAL A 54 6.67 36.30 0.75
CA VAL A 54 6.59 37.05 -0.51
C VAL A 54 6.72 36.09 -1.70
N TYR A 55 7.63 35.12 -1.61
CA TYR A 55 7.79 34.07 -2.62
C TYR A 55 6.50 33.26 -2.81
N LEU A 56 5.88 32.80 -1.72
CA LEU A 56 4.63 32.02 -1.80
C LEU A 56 3.46 32.83 -2.36
N ILE A 57 3.32 34.10 -1.97
CA ILE A 57 2.28 34.99 -2.52
C ILE A 57 2.50 35.22 -4.03
N ASN A 58 3.76 35.39 -4.44
CA ASN A 58 4.10 35.59 -5.85
C ASN A 58 3.77 34.35 -6.67
N LEU A 59 4.18 33.17 -6.21
CA LEU A 59 3.82 31.90 -6.83
C LEU A 59 2.31 31.72 -6.89
N PHE A 60 1.58 31.95 -5.80
CA PHE A 60 0.12 31.77 -5.80
C PHE A 60 -0.59 32.68 -6.81
N SER A 61 -0.11 33.92 -6.95
CA SER A 61 -0.78 34.94 -7.77
C SER A 61 -0.39 34.87 -9.25
N HIS A 62 0.86 34.50 -9.56
CA HIS A 62 1.41 34.55 -10.92
C HIS A 62 1.80 33.19 -11.48
N ASN A 63 1.97 32.16 -10.66
CA ASN A 63 2.36 30.82 -11.09
C ASN A 63 1.75 29.74 -10.20
N PHE A 64 0.42 29.60 -10.27
CA PHE A 64 -0.34 28.71 -9.39
C PHE A 64 0.12 27.23 -9.49
N CYS A 65 0.56 26.79 -10.67
CA CYS A 65 1.11 25.43 -10.83
C CYS A 65 2.45 25.27 -10.09
N GLY A 66 3.33 26.28 -10.15
CA GLY A 66 4.56 26.35 -9.36
C GLY A 66 4.25 26.37 -7.86
N PHE A 67 3.25 27.14 -7.44
CA PHE A 67 2.76 27.12 -6.05
C PHE A 67 2.37 25.71 -5.59
N LEU A 68 1.56 25.00 -6.39
CA LEU A 68 1.14 23.62 -6.09
C LEU A 68 2.32 22.66 -6.01
N LEU A 69 3.32 22.79 -6.88
CA LEU A 69 4.54 21.97 -6.83
C LEU A 69 5.39 22.26 -5.60
N PHE A 70 5.50 23.54 -5.23
CA PHE A 70 6.30 23.97 -4.08
C PHE A 70 5.70 23.49 -2.76
N ILE A 71 4.44 23.85 -2.50
CA ILE A 71 3.76 23.48 -1.25
C ILE A 71 3.33 22.01 -1.24
N GLY A 72 3.08 21.43 -2.42
CA GLY A 72 2.68 20.04 -2.59
C GLY A 72 3.84 19.06 -2.56
N ALA A 73 5.11 19.50 -2.61
CA ALA A 73 6.27 18.61 -2.60
C ALA A 73 6.25 17.60 -1.42
N PRO A 74 5.96 17.99 -0.16
CA PRO A 74 5.80 17.03 0.94
C PRO A 74 4.66 16.03 0.70
N MET A 75 3.54 16.49 0.12
CA MET A 75 2.37 15.64 -0.17
C MET A 75 2.70 14.61 -1.26
N PHE A 76 3.44 14.99 -2.29
CA PHE A 76 3.90 14.07 -3.33
C PHE A 76 4.85 13.02 -2.77
N ILE A 77 5.83 13.41 -1.94
CA ILE A 77 6.74 12.44 -1.28
C ILE A 77 5.95 11.42 -0.45
N LEU A 78 4.98 11.88 0.34
CA LEU A 78 4.09 11.00 1.11
C LEU A 78 3.28 10.07 0.20
N ALA A 79 2.73 10.60 -0.91
CA ALA A 79 1.99 9.80 -1.87
C ALA A 79 2.87 8.70 -2.50
N TYR A 80 4.10 9.02 -2.93
CA TYR A 80 5.04 8.03 -3.45
C TYR A 80 5.37 6.94 -2.42
N PHE A 81 5.56 7.30 -1.16
CA PHE A 81 5.77 6.34 -0.07
C PHE A 81 4.56 5.41 0.13
N MET A 82 3.34 5.95 0.10
CA MET A 82 2.10 5.18 0.20
C MET A 82 1.94 4.21 -0.98
N PHE A 83 2.19 4.66 -2.20
CA PHE A 83 2.12 3.81 -3.39
C PHE A 83 3.21 2.75 -3.43
N ALA A 84 4.43 3.09 -3.02
CA ALA A 84 5.52 2.14 -2.87
C ALA A 84 5.13 1.01 -1.89
N ASN A 85 4.54 1.35 -0.74
CA ASN A 85 4.06 0.36 0.23
C ASN A 85 3.00 -0.56 -0.38
N LYS A 86 2.04 0.00 -1.13
CA LYS A 86 1.00 -0.79 -1.81
C LYS A 86 1.62 -1.77 -2.81
N VAL A 87 2.48 -1.30 -3.71
CA VAL A 87 3.13 -2.12 -4.74
C VAL A 87 4.06 -3.18 -4.14
N ALA A 88 4.77 -2.84 -3.07
CA ALA A 88 5.65 -3.78 -2.36
C ALA A 88 4.85 -4.95 -1.77
N ILE A 89 3.72 -4.67 -1.12
CA ILE A 89 2.86 -5.70 -0.53
C ILE A 89 2.22 -6.57 -1.63
N GLN A 90 1.70 -5.96 -2.71
CA GLN A 90 1.17 -6.71 -3.85
C GLN A 90 2.22 -7.63 -4.47
N THR A 91 3.45 -7.12 -4.66
CA THR A 91 4.58 -7.92 -5.14
C THR A 91 4.91 -9.08 -4.19
N ALA A 92 4.89 -8.83 -2.88
CA ALA A 92 5.14 -9.88 -1.89
C ALA A 92 4.08 -10.98 -1.95
N ILE A 93 2.80 -10.61 -2.02
CA ILE A 93 1.69 -11.56 -2.15
C ILE A 93 1.81 -12.37 -3.44
N HIS A 94 2.07 -11.71 -4.57
CA HIS A 94 2.27 -12.37 -5.86
C HIS A 94 3.35 -13.44 -5.79
N GLN A 95 4.52 -13.08 -5.27
CA GLN A 95 5.65 -13.99 -5.20
C GLN A 95 5.42 -15.10 -4.16
N ILE A 96 4.72 -14.83 -3.05
CA ILE A 96 4.32 -15.89 -2.10
C ILE A 96 3.44 -16.92 -2.80
N TRP A 97 2.49 -16.47 -3.63
CA TRP A 97 1.56 -17.35 -4.31
C TRP A 97 2.24 -18.17 -5.42
N GLU A 98 3.08 -17.52 -6.24
CA GLU A 98 3.85 -18.21 -7.29
C GLU A 98 4.86 -19.22 -6.74
N ASN A 99 5.54 -18.91 -5.63
CA ASN A 99 6.57 -19.79 -5.07
C ASN A 99 6.01 -20.85 -4.11
N LYS A 100 4.77 -21.32 -4.32
CA LYS A 100 4.08 -22.39 -3.55
C LYS A 100 3.92 -22.12 -2.04
N MET A 101 4.26 -20.92 -1.56
CA MET A 101 4.01 -20.51 -0.17
C MET A 101 2.57 -20.02 0.06
N GLY A 102 1.76 -19.93 -1.00
CA GLY A 102 0.32 -19.65 -0.92
C GLY A 102 -0.42 -20.62 0.00
N GLY A 103 -0.10 -21.92 -0.07
CA GLY A 103 -0.71 -22.94 0.77
C GLY A 103 -0.43 -22.75 2.27
N TYR A 104 0.74 -22.22 2.63
CA TYR A 104 1.03 -21.86 4.03
C TYR A 104 0.16 -20.70 4.51
N ILE A 105 0.03 -19.64 3.69
CA ILE A 105 -0.79 -18.47 4.05
C ILE A 105 -2.26 -18.86 4.14
N GLU A 106 -2.75 -19.62 3.17
CA GLU A 106 -4.10 -20.18 3.18
C GLU A 106 -4.35 -21.02 4.44
N GLY A 107 -3.47 -22.00 4.71
CA GLY A 107 -3.59 -22.87 5.87
C GLY A 107 -3.54 -22.10 7.20
N LYS A 108 -2.70 -21.07 7.31
CA LYS A 108 -2.66 -20.23 8.52
C LYS A 108 -3.96 -19.43 8.69
N ILE A 109 -4.57 -18.94 7.61
CA ILE A 109 -5.85 -18.23 7.68
C ILE A 109 -6.97 -19.18 8.08
N VAL A 110 -7.02 -20.39 7.49
CA VAL A 110 -7.95 -21.45 7.90
C VAL A 110 -7.83 -21.73 9.41
N LEU A 111 -6.60 -21.93 9.91
CA LEU A 111 -6.35 -22.15 11.34
C LEU A 111 -6.81 -20.97 12.22
N LEU A 112 -6.64 -19.72 11.77
CA LEU A 112 -7.12 -18.55 12.52
C LEU A 112 -8.66 -18.51 12.57
N VAL A 113 -9.32 -18.82 11.46
CA VAL A 113 -10.78 -18.88 11.38
C VAL A 113 -11.33 -20.02 12.22
N ASP A 114 -10.74 -21.21 12.13
CA ASP A 114 -11.13 -22.39 12.89
C ASP A 114 -10.94 -22.16 14.40
N LYS A 115 -9.83 -21.54 14.82
CA LYS A 115 -9.61 -21.18 16.25
C LYS A 115 -10.67 -20.20 16.77
N LEU A 116 -11.09 -19.24 15.96
CA LEU A 116 -12.11 -18.27 16.34
C LEU A 116 -13.50 -18.92 16.44
N THR A 117 -13.82 -19.79 15.48
CA THR A 117 -15.13 -20.46 15.37
C THR A 117 -15.29 -21.67 16.29
N ALA A 118 -14.20 -22.30 16.73
CA ALA A 118 -14.21 -23.40 17.70
C ALA A 118 -14.66 -22.98 19.11
N SER A 119 -14.73 -21.67 19.40
CA SER A 119 -15.34 -21.19 20.64
C SER A 119 -16.86 -21.24 20.51
N ASN A 120 -17.55 -21.99 21.38
CA ASN A 120 -19.02 -22.20 21.33
C ASN A 120 -19.87 -20.89 21.37
N ASN A 121 -19.26 -19.73 21.61
CA ASN A 121 -19.90 -18.41 21.65
C ASN A 121 -19.53 -17.50 20.47
N TRP A 122 -18.89 -18.03 19.42
CA TRP A 122 -18.43 -17.20 18.30
C TRP A 122 -19.60 -16.45 17.64
N THR A 123 -20.74 -17.11 17.41
CA THR A 123 -21.95 -16.51 16.80
C THR A 123 -22.56 -15.40 17.67
N ASN A 124 -22.51 -15.54 18.99
CA ASN A 124 -22.99 -14.52 19.93
C ASN A 124 -22.00 -13.34 20.06
N SER A 125 -20.70 -13.59 19.84
CA SER A 125 -19.65 -12.58 20.00
C SER A 125 -19.26 -11.89 18.68
N ILE A 126 -19.74 -12.39 17.55
CA ILE A 126 -19.46 -11.88 16.20
C ILE A 126 -20.80 -11.64 15.50
N SER A 127 -21.36 -10.46 15.75
CA SER A 127 -22.68 -10.06 15.25
C SER A 127 -22.69 -9.61 13.79
N ASN A 128 -21.51 -9.35 13.19
CA ASN A 128 -21.41 -8.91 11.81
C ASN A 128 -20.03 -9.18 11.17
N LYS A 129 -19.98 -8.99 9.86
CA LYS A 129 -18.79 -9.11 8.98
C LYS A 129 -17.61 -8.25 9.46
N THR A 130 -17.88 -7.05 9.95
CA THR A 130 -16.86 -6.12 10.45
C THR A 130 -16.19 -6.66 11.71
N MET A 131 -16.97 -7.22 12.64
CA MET A 131 -16.47 -7.80 13.89
C MET A 131 -15.64 -9.06 13.63
N LEU A 132 -16.07 -9.91 12.69
CA LEU A 132 -15.30 -11.07 12.21
C LEU A 132 -13.92 -10.62 11.70
N LYS A 133 -13.92 -9.63 10.81
CA LYS A 133 -12.70 -9.08 10.22
C LYS A 133 -11.75 -8.52 11.27
N LEU A 134 -12.27 -7.74 12.23
CA LEU A 134 -11.48 -7.16 13.31
C LEU A 134 -10.83 -8.24 14.18
N LYS A 135 -11.60 -9.26 14.59
CA LYS A 135 -11.07 -10.36 15.42
C LYS A 135 -10.04 -11.22 14.68
N LEU A 136 -10.21 -11.45 13.37
CA LEU A 136 -9.20 -12.12 12.55
C LEU A 136 -7.91 -11.31 12.43
N LEU A 137 -8.02 -10.00 12.23
CA LEU A 137 -6.86 -9.11 12.18
C LEU A 137 -6.12 -9.06 13.53
N GLU A 138 -6.86 -9.04 14.63
CA GLU A 138 -6.30 -9.07 15.98
C GLU A 138 -5.61 -10.41 16.27
N ALA A 139 -6.25 -11.54 15.94
CA ALA A 139 -5.67 -12.86 16.08
C ALA A 139 -4.36 -13.01 15.28
N ASN A 140 -4.34 -12.50 14.04
CA ASN A 140 -3.12 -12.48 13.22
C ASN A 140 -2.02 -11.55 13.80
N LYS A 141 -2.41 -10.40 14.37
CA LYS A 141 -1.46 -9.48 15.03
C LYS A 141 -0.80 -10.15 16.24
N ASN A 142 -1.59 -10.87 17.03
CA ASN A 142 -1.17 -11.52 18.29
C ASN A 142 -0.49 -12.89 18.11
N ASP A 143 -0.54 -13.49 16.92
CA ASP A 143 0.12 -14.77 16.60
C ASP A 143 1.65 -14.71 16.81
N LYS A 144 2.23 -15.51 17.70
CA LYS A 144 3.68 -15.44 17.99
C LYS A 144 4.55 -16.20 16.99
N GLU A 145 3.97 -17.09 16.20
CA GLU A 145 4.69 -17.99 15.29
C GLU A 145 5.02 -17.35 13.92
N SER A 146 4.17 -16.46 13.42
CA SER A 146 4.33 -15.87 12.09
C SER A 146 5.35 -14.73 12.07
N SER A 147 6.19 -14.69 11.04
CA SER A 147 7.10 -13.57 10.78
C SER A 147 6.32 -12.28 10.46
N LYS A 148 6.93 -11.10 10.67
CA LYS A 148 6.30 -9.79 10.39
C LYS A 148 5.76 -9.68 8.96
N ILE A 149 6.46 -10.27 7.99
CA ILE A 149 6.05 -10.28 6.57
C ILE A 149 4.80 -11.15 6.39
N LYS A 150 4.80 -12.37 6.93
CA LYS A 150 3.65 -13.28 6.89
C LYS A 150 2.41 -12.62 7.50
N LYS A 151 2.55 -11.98 8.66
CA LYS A 151 1.46 -11.21 9.30
C LYS A 151 0.95 -10.08 8.41
N LYS A 152 1.84 -9.27 7.83
CA LYS A 152 1.45 -8.12 6.99
C LYS A 152 0.70 -8.57 5.73
N VAL A 153 1.13 -9.68 5.14
CA VAL A 153 0.47 -10.35 4.02
C VAL A 153 -0.93 -10.82 4.41
N ILE A 154 -1.06 -11.56 5.50
CA ILE A 154 -2.36 -12.05 6.00
C ILE A 154 -3.29 -10.87 6.30
N SER A 155 -2.82 -9.84 7.01
CA SER A 155 -3.64 -8.65 7.30
C SER A 155 -4.07 -7.92 6.03
N TYR A 156 -3.22 -7.85 5.01
CA TYR A 156 -3.59 -7.23 3.74
C TYR A 156 -4.69 -8.04 3.03
N LEU A 157 -4.55 -9.37 2.96
CA LEU A 157 -5.56 -10.25 2.37
C LEU A 157 -6.90 -10.14 3.08
N LEU A 158 -6.92 -10.27 4.41
CA LEU A 158 -8.12 -10.10 5.24
C LEU A 158 -8.75 -8.72 5.07
N ASN A 159 -7.93 -7.68 4.85
CA ASN A 159 -8.44 -6.33 4.58
C ASN A 159 -9.10 -6.16 3.22
N LYS A 160 -8.68 -6.96 2.22
CA LYS A 160 -9.10 -6.83 0.83
C LYS A 160 -10.20 -7.78 0.40
N ILE A 161 -10.31 -8.95 1.01
CA ILE A 161 -11.43 -9.85 0.71
C ILE A 161 -12.75 -9.27 1.23
N SER A 162 -13.81 -9.50 0.46
CA SER A 162 -15.18 -9.28 0.93
C SER A 162 -15.60 -10.46 1.81
N PHE A 163 -16.30 -10.14 2.90
CA PHE A 163 -16.98 -11.13 3.76
C PHE A 163 -18.48 -11.17 3.44
N ASP A 164 -18.89 -10.68 2.25
CA ASP A 164 -20.31 -10.43 2.00
C ASP A 164 -21.16 -11.68 1.90
N ASN A 165 -20.54 -12.78 1.50
CA ASN A 165 -21.13 -14.10 1.37
C ASN A 165 -21.03 -14.93 2.66
N VAL A 166 -20.63 -14.33 3.79
CA VAL A 166 -20.64 -15.03 5.06
C VAL A 166 -22.06 -15.04 5.62
N ASP A 167 -22.69 -16.20 5.57
CA ASP A 167 -23.93 -16.47 6.28
C ASP A 167 -23.61 -16.93 7.71
N PHE A 168 -23.84 -16.06 8.68
CA PHE A 168 -23.61 -16.33 10.11
C PHE A 168 -24.72 -17.18 10.74
N ALA A 169 -25.86 -17.33 10.06
CA ALA A 169 -26.99 -18.12 10.53
C ALA A 169 -26.91 -19.59 10.08
N ASN A 170 -26.14 -19.87 9.03
CA ASN A 170 -25.94 -21.22 8.51
C ASN A 170 -24.87 -21.99 9.30
N LYS A 171 -25.30 -22.93 10.16
CA LYS A 171 -24.42 -23.73 11.02
C LYS A 171 -23.60 -24.79 10.26
N ASP A 172 -24.00 -25.13 9.04
CA ASP A 172 -23.33 -26.16 8.22
C ASP A 172 -22.22 -25.56 7.34
N LEU A 173 -22.13 -24.24 7.29
CA LEU A 173 -21.22 -23.53 6.40
C LEU A 173 -19.88 -23.29 7.10
N LYS A 174 -18.83 -24.00 6.67
CA LYS A 174 -17.48 -23.80 7.20
C LYS A 174 -16.93 -22.45 6.76
N LEU A 175 -16.92 -21.51 7.71
CA LEU A 175 -16.43 -20.15 7.50
C LEU A 175 -15.00 -20.11 6.94
N SER A 176 -14.15 -21.05 7.34
CA SER A 176 -12.77 -21.19 6.87
C SER A 176 -12.69 -21.49 5.37
N GLU A 177 -13.62 -22.29 4.84
CA GLU A 177 -13.68 -22.61 3.41
C GLU A 177 -14.13 -21.40 2.58
N VAL A 178 -15.13 -20.65 3.05
CA VAL A 178 -15.59 -19.40 2.37
C VAL A 178 -14.48 -18.37 2.31
N ILE A 179 -13.81 -18.14 3.45
CA ILE A 179 -12.73 -17.16 3.54
C ILE A 179 -11.55 -17.59 2.66
N SER A 180 -11.17 -18.86 2.69
CA SER A 180 -10.13 -19.40 1.80
C SER A 180 -10.49 -19.23 0.33
N GLY A 181 -11.73 -19.54 -0.07
CA GLY A 181 -12.23 -19.35 -1.43
C GLY A 181 -12.15 -17.90 -1.89
N ASN A 182 -12.59 -16.96 -1.04
CA ASN A 182 -12.52 -15.52 -1.34
C ASN A 182 -11.07 -15.02 -1.48
N ILE A 183 -10.14 -15.57 -0.69
CA ILE A 183 -8.71 -15.25 -0.82
C ILE A 183 -8.17 -15.77 -2.14
N LYS A 184 -8.43 -17.04 -2.50
CA LYS A 184 -7.97 -17.61 -3.77
C LYS A 184 -8.46 -16.79 -4.96
N ARG A 185 -9.74 -16.39 -4.94
CA ARG A 185 -10.33 -15.56 -6.00
C ARG A 185 -9.68 -14.18 -6.07
N PHE A 186 -9.54 -13.49 -4.93
CA PHE A 186 -8.87 -12.19 -4.87
C PHE A 186 -7.44 -12.28 -5.40
N VAL A 187 -6.72 -13.31 -4.99
CA VAL A 187 -5.36 -13.61 -5.42
C VAL A 187 -5.30 -13.82 -6.93
N SER A 188 -6.16 -14.68 -7.50
CA SER A 188 -6.14 -14.96 -8.94
C SER A 188 -6.50 -13.75 -9.78
N GLU A 189 -7.36 -12.86 -9.27
CA GLU A 189 -7.88 -11.70 -10.02
C GLU A 189 -7.03 -10.42 -9.86
N THR A 190 -6.32 -10.22 -8.74
CA THR A 190 -5.86 -8.87 -8.34
C THR A 190 -4.35 -8.75 -8.13
N ILE A 191 -3.58 -9.82 -8.32
CA ILE A 191 -2.22 -9.87 -7.79
C ILE A 191 -1.16 -9.18 -8.64
N GLU A 192 -1.41 -8.89 -9.92
CA GLU A 192 -0.40 -8.18 -10.69
C GLU A 192 -0.16 -6.78 -10.10
N PRO A 193 1.06 -6.51 -9.62
CA PRO A 193 1.39 -5.23 -9.02
C PRO A 193 1.37 -4.15 -10.09
N SER A 194 0.40 -3.24 -9.99
CA SER A 194 0.21 -2.17 -10.96
C SER A 194 0.98 -0.91 -10.59
N PHE A 195 1.75 -0.40 -11.55
CA PHE A 195 2.46 0.88 -11.47
C PHE A 195 1.62 2.05 -12.03
N LEU A 196 0.39 1.80 -12.46
CA LEU A 196 -0.43 2.80 -13.16
C LEU A 196 -0.57 4.10 -12.37
N VAL A 197 -0.93 4.01 -11.08
CA VAL A 197 -1.13 5.20 -10.24
C VAL A 197 0.18 5.96 -10.00
N PHE A 198 1.31 5.25 -9.94
CA PHE A 198 2.63 5.87 -9.86
C PHE A 198 2.93 6.70 -11.12
N TRP A 199 2.69 6.13 -12.30
CA TRP A 199 2.88 6.83 -13.57
C TRP A 199 1.92 8.01 -13.75
N LEU A 200 0.67 7.89 -13.31
CA LEU A 200 -0.27 9.00 -13.31
C LEU A 200 0.19 10.15 -12.40
N LEU A 201 0.74 9.84 -11.24
CA LEU A 201 1.25 10.87 -10.32
C LEU A 201 2.47 11.60 -10.90
N LEU A 202 3.39 10.85 -11.52
CA LEU A 202 4.51 11.43 -12.26
C LEU A 202 4.04 12.31 -13.42
N LEU A 203 3.08 11.83 -14.22
CA LEU A 203 2.52 12.58 -15.33
C LEU A 203 1.85 13.87 -14.84
N PHE A 204 1.12 13.80 -13.73
CA PHE A 204 0.49 14.97 -13.13
C PHE A 204 1.53 16.01 -12.70
N GLN A 205 2.60 15.61 -11.99
CA GLN A 205 3.69 16.51 -11.65
C GLN A 205 4.40 17.06 -12.90
N LEU A 206 4.58 16.24 -13.94
CA LEU A 206 5.16 16.65 -15.21
C LEU A 206 4.32 17.74 -15.89
N VAL A 207 2.99 17.57 -15.92
CA VAL A 207 2.08 18.58 -16.48
C VAL A 207 2.16 19.86 -15.66
N LEU A 208 2.16 19.78 -14.33
CA LEU A 208 2.28 20.96 -13.47
C LEU A 208 3.58 21.73 -13.73
N ILE A 209 4.72 21.05 -13.88
CA ILE A 209 6.00 21.74 -14.08
C ILE A 209 6.10 22.36 -15.48
N VAL A 210 5.58 21.68 -16.50
CA VAL A 210 5.51 22.24 -17.86
C VAL A 210 4.65 23.50 -17.86
N VAL A 211 3.46 23.45 -17.26
CA VAL A 211 2.58 24.63 -17.18
C VAL A 211 3.28 25.75 -16.41
N ALA A 212 3.89 25.46 -15.25
CA ALA A 212 4.60 26.44 -14.45
C ALA A 212 5.82 27.09 -15.13
N ILE A 213 6.41 26.42 -16.12
CA ILE A 213 7.56 26.97 -16.86
C ILE A 213 7.10 27.90 -17.98
N PHE A 214 6.01 27.57 -18.66
CA PHE A 214 5.59 28.25 -19.90
C PHE A 214 4.42 29.24 -19.72
N PHE A 215 3.69 29.17 -18.61
CA PHE A 215 2.51 30.01 -18.31
C PHE A 215 2.62 30.60 -16.90
#